data_AF-A0A5C8P7A4-F1
#
_entry.id   AF-A0A5C8P7A4-F1
#
_cell.length_a   1.000
_cell.length_b   1.000
_cell.length_c   1.000
_cell.angle_alpha   90.00
_cell.angle_beta   90.00
_cell.angle_gamma   90.00
#
_symmetry.space_group_name_H-M   'P 1'
#
loop_
_entity.id
_entity.type
_entity.pdbx_description
1 polymer ?
#
loop_
_entity_poly.entity_id
_entity_poly.type
_entity_poly.pdbx_seq_one_letter_code
_entity_poly.pdbx_strand_id
1 'polypeptide(L)'
;MDKTIEKVHVTNWSGDPFLKLGSTSKAKLAMAIRYSRQIVEDSCQLLAQYEHAQIVASVDKQMSKDYFGKQTIVKEAMEKYFGLDLKQPADKAKIATIRMKFGQIRSGIAGPFDLVVGYIHDRDDVKTGIKDAFSTLRHGKGLKNAWKHIKFIREGTEGWVSSSGTHVGRIHLNMDSVETYSEGKIARIIVHEASHKFANTDDVDLLDDGTYDGSGYKWDGLKHNAKGYVGLENNADSYAWGGRLMWKRKRNLPSGI
;
A
#
# COMPACT_ATOMS: atom_id res chain seq x y z
N MET A 1 -24.08 -15.42 8.51
CA MET A 1 -22.72 -15.97 8.29
C MET A 1 -21.71 -14.97 8.80
N ASP A 2 -20.70 -15.45 9.53
CA ASP A 2 -19.57 -14.61 9.97
C ASP A 2 -18.84 -14.07 8.72
N LYS A 3 -18.81 -12.74 8.57
CA LYS A 3 -18.17 -12.02 7.46
C LYS A 3 -16.72 -11.65 7.78
N THR A 4 -16.22 -12.11 8.93
CA THR A 4 -14.90 -11.70 9.43
C THR A 4 -13.84 -12.73 9.10
N ILE A 5 -12.69 -12.25 8.63
CA ILE A 5 -11.46 -13.01 8.51
C ILE A 5 -10.42 -12.22 9.29
N GLU A 6 -9.83 -12.77 10.35
CA GLU A 6 -8.82 -12.06 11.16
C GLU A 6 -9.33 -10.71 11.73
N LYS A 7 -10.61 -10.65 12.11
CA LYS A 7 -11.34 -9.44 12.53
C LYS A 7 -11.55 -8.39 11.43
N VAL A 8 -11.28 -8.73 10.17
CA VAL A 8 -11.49 -7.87 8.99
C VAL A 8 -12.80 -8.26 8.32
N HIS A 9 -13.64 -7.27 8.02
CA HIS A 9 -14.92 -7.49 7.35
C HIS A 9 -14.65 -7.60 5.85
N VAL A 10 -14.92 -8.77 5.25
CA VAL A 10 -14.67 -9.00 3.82
C VAL A 10 -15.99 -8.97 3.06
N THR A 11 -16.14 -8.00 2.16
CA THR A 11 -17.35 -7.83 1.33
C THR A 11 -16.99 -7.76 -0.15
N ASN A 12 -17.97 -7.97 -1.02
CA ASN A 12 -17.87 -7.56 -2.40
C ASN A 12 -18.20 -6.06 -2.55
N TRP A 13 -18.16 -5.57 -3.79
CA TRP A 13 -18.51 -4.20 -4.14
C TRP A 13 -19.96 -3.81 -3.84
N SER A 14 -20.90 -4.76 -3.85
CA SER A 14 -22.31 -4.52 -3.49
C SER A 14 -22.55 -4.49 -1.96
N GLY A 15 -21.50 -4.65 -1.14
CA GLY A 15 -21.63 -4.74 0.32
C GLY A 15 -22.20 -6.08 0.80
N ASP A 16 -22.45 -7.00 -0.13
CA ASP A 16 -22.88 -8.35 0.18
C ASP A 16 -21.73 -9.16 0.75
N PRO A 17 -22.01 -10.11 1.66
CA PRO A 17 -21.03 -11.11 2.02
C PRO A 17 -20.56 -11.79 0.73
N PHE A 18 -19.24 -11.89 0.55
CA PHE A 18 -18.68 -12.62 -0.57
C PHE A 18 -18.94 -14.13 -0.35
N LEU A 19 -20.18 -14.56 -0.58
CA LEU A 19 -20.71 -15.91 -0.40
C LEU A 19 -19.98 -16.95 -1.29
N LYS A 20 -19.10 -16.49 -2.19
CA LYS A 20 -18.39 -17.30 -3.19
C LYS A 20 -16.88 -17.47 -2.95
N LEU A 21 -16.27 -16.88 -1.91
CA LEU A 21 -14.85 -17.17 -1.62
C LEU A 21 -14.74 -18.61 -1.10
N GLY A 22 -14.08 -19.47 -1.88
CA GLY A 22 -13.74 -20.83 -1.45
C GLY A 22 -12.86 -20.82 -0.18
N SER A 23 -12.81 -21.95 0.52
CA SER A 23 -12.00 -22.12 1.74
C SER A 23 -10.53 -21.73 1.52
N THR A 24 -9.96 -22.08 0.36
CA THR A 24 -8.60 -21.72 -0.04
C THR A 24 -8.38 -20.21 -0.10
N SER A 25 -9.26 -19.48 -0.79
CA SER A 25 -9.14 -18.01 -0.91
C SER A 25 -9.32 -17.31 0.44
N LYS A 26 -10.19 -17.83 1.31
CA LYS A 26 -10.34 -17.34 2.69
C LYS A 26 -9.07 -17.55 3.52
N ALA A 27 -8.46 -18.74 3.46
CA ALA A 27 -7.21 -19.02 4.16
C ALA A 27 -6.05 -18.13 3.67
N LYS A 28 -5.98 -17.93 2.35
CA LYS A 28 -5.01 -17.05 1.70
C LYS A 28 -5.16 -15.60 2.14
N LEU A 29 -6.38 -15.07 2.15
CA LEU A 29 -6.68 -13.73 2.66
C LEU A 29 -6.36 -13.60 4.16
N ALA A 30 -6.69 -14.60 4.98
CA ALA A 30 -6.34 -14.59 6.40
C ALA A 30 -4.82 -14.45 6.60
N MET A 31 -4.04 -15.23 5.84
CA MET A 31 -2.59 -15.15 5.90
C MET A 31 -2.04 -13.81 5.39
N ALA A 32 -2.59 -13.29 4.29
CA ALA A 32 -2.22 -11.98 3.76
C ALA A 32 -2.50 -10.84 4.76
N ILE A 33 -3.65 -10.89 5.45
CA ILE A 33 -3.98 -9.93 6.52
C ILE A 33 -2.97 -10.02 7.65
N ARG A 34 -2.63 -11.23 8.12
CA ARG A 34 -1.59 -11.42 9.16
C ARG A 34 -0.24 -10.86 8.72
N TYR A 35 0.18 -11.17 7.49
CA TYR A 35 1.43 -10.64 6.95
C TYR A 35 1.42 -9.12 6.82
N SER A 36 0.30 -8.49 6.42
CA SER A 36 0.22 -7.02 6.36
C SER A 36 0.45 -6.37 7.72
N ARG A 37 -0.14 -6.94 8.78
CA ARG A 37 0.07 -6.50 10.17
C ARG A 37 1.52 -6.69 10.61
N GLN A 38 2.13 -7.84 10.28
CA GLN A 38 3.53 -8.11 10.59
C GLN A 38 4.48 -7.17 9.84
N ILE A 39 4.19 -6.86 8.58
CA ILE A 39 4.99 -5.92 7.77
C ILE A 39 5.08 -4.57 8.49
N VAL A 40 3.93 -4.04 8.90
CA VAL A 40 3.86 -2.71 9.51
C VAL A 40 4.41 -2.71 10.93
N GLU A 41 4.13 -3.75 11.73
CA GLU A 41 4.65 -3.87 13.09
C GLU A 41 6.18 -4.01 13.10
N ASP A 42 6.74 -4.84 12.23
CA ASP A 42 8.20 -5.00 12.14
C ASP A 42 8.89 -3.72 11.68
N SER A 43 8.25 -2.97 10.77
CA SER A 43 8.72 -1.65 10.33
C SER A 43 8.75 -0.65 11.49
N CYS A 44 7.68 -0.59 12.29
CA CYS A 44 7.61 0.27 13.47
C CYS A 44 8.71 -0.07 14.49
N GLN A 45 8.92 -1.36 14.77
CA GLN A 45 9.92 -1.82 15.72
C GLN A 45 11.34 -1.48 15.26
N LEU A 46 11.68 -1.77 13.99
CA LEU A 46 13.01 -1.49 13.44
C LEU A 46 13.29 0.01 13.37
N LEU A 47 12.31 0.83 12.98
CA LEU A 47 12.47 2.29 12.95
C LEU A 47 12.64 2.89 14.35
N ALA A 48 11.91 2.39 15.35
CA ALA A 48 12.09 2.81 16.74
C ALA A 48 13.47 2.42 17.29
N GLN A 49 13.95 1.21 16.98
CA GLN A 49 15.30 0.77 17.35
C GLN A 49 16.37 1.63 16.67
N TYR A 50 16.18 1.98 15.40
CA TYR A 50 17.07 2.87 14.68
C TYR A 50 17.16 4.25 15.34
N GLU A 51 16.02 4.84 15.71
CA GLU A 51 15.96 6.14 16.40
C GLU A 51 16.66 6.09 17.76
N HIS A 52 16.41 5.06 18.57
CA HIS A 52 17.12 4.85 19.82
C HIS A 52 18.63 4.70 19.62
N ALA A 53 19.05 3.96 18.59
CA ALA A 53 20.46 3.82 18.26
C ALA A 53 21.11 5.16 17.87
N GLN A 54 20.39 6.05 17.18
CA GLN A 54 20.88 7.41 16.87
C GLN A 54 21.02 8.28 18.12
N ILE A 55 20.04 8.23 19.03
CA ILE A 55 20.11 8.96 20.31
C ILE A 55 21.30 8.47 21.12
N VAL A 56 21.46 7.15 21.27
CA VAL A 56 22.59 6.57 21.99
C VAL A 56 23.91 6.91 21.33
N ALA A 57 24.01 6.87 20.00
CA ALA A 57 25.23 7.23 19.28
C ALA A 57 25.63 8.71 19.44
N SER A 58 24.69 9.59 19.79
CA SER A 58 24.99 11.00 20.09
C SER A 58 25.74 11.17 21.42
N VAL A 59 25.60 10.21 22.32
CA VAL A 59 26.24 10.18 23.65
C VAL A 59 27.45 9.23 23.65
N ASP A 60 27.28 8.02 23.13
CA ASP A 60 28.30 6.97 23.04
C ASP A 60 28.11 6.12 21.76
N LYS A 61 29.03 6.32 20.79
CA LYS A 61 29.03 5.59 19.51
C LYS A 61 29.35 4.11 19.67
N GLN A 62 30.18 3.74 20.63
CA GLN A 62 30.59 2.35 20.84
C GLN A 62 29.44 1.56 21.48
N MET A 63 28.79 2.14 22.50
CA MET A 63 27.59 1.55 23.11
C MET A 63 26.46 1.36 22.08
N SER A 64 26.23 2.35 21.21
CA SER A 64 25.23 2.23 20.13
C SER A 64 25.52 1.02 19.23
N LYS A 65 26.79 0.86 18.83
CA LYS A 65 27.22 -0.24 17.96
C LYS A 65 27.08 -1.60 18.64
N ASP A 66 27.45 -1.70 19.90
CA ASP A 66 27.44 -2.98 20.64
C ASP A 66 26.02 -3.44 20.98
N TYR A 67 25.13 -2.50 21.32
CA TYR A 67 23.76 -2.83 21.74
C TYR A 67 22.77 -2.92 20.57
N PHE A 68 22.87 -2.05 19.57
CA PHE A 68 21.91 -1.97 18.46
C PHE A 68 22.47 -2.51 17.13
N GLY A 69 23.76 -2.80 17.03
CA GLY A 69 24.37 -3.28 15.79
C GLY A 69 24.35 -2.27 14.64
N LYS A 70 24.51 -2.76 13.39
CA LYS A 70 24.75 -1.89 12.22
C LYS A 70 23.50 -1.24 11.62
N GLN A 71 22.31 -1.66 12.05
CA GLN A 71 21.02 -1.14 11.55
C GLN A 71 20.88 -1.20 10.01
N THR A 72 21.48 -2.21 9.38
CA THR A 72 21.59 -2.31 7.91
C THR A 72 20.24 -2.42 7.21
N ILE A 73 19.27 -3.10 7.85
CA ILE A 73 17.94 -3.32 7.29
C ILE A 73 17.20 -1.99 7.09
N VAL A 74 17.21 -1.11 8.10
CA VAL A 74 16.55 0.20 8.02
C VAL A 74 17.25 1.08 6.99
N LYS A 75 18.59 1.12 7.01
CA LYS A 75 19.36 1.90 6.04
C LYS A 75 19.06 1.47 4.60
N GLU A 76 19.07 0.15 4.33
CA GLU A 76 18.72 -0.42 3.02
C GLU A 76 17.30 -0.01 2.61
N ALA A 77 16.32 -0.08 3.51
CA ALA A 77 14.95 0.31 3.20
C ALA A 77 14.81 1.81 2.86
N MET A 78 15.43 2.68 3.67
CA MET A 78 15.36 4.13 3.49
C MET A 78 16.05 4.58 2.19
N GLU A 79 17.22 4.03 1.90
CA GLU A 79 17.96 4.34 0.68
C GLU A 79 17.23 3.81 -0.56
N LYS A 80 16.76 2.56 -0.51
CA LYS A 80 16.22 1.88 -1.70
C LYS A 80 14.81 2.31 -2.07
N TYR A 81 13.94 2.57 -1.09
CA TYR A 81 12.51 2.79 -1.34
C TYR A 81 12.02 4.18 -0.98
N PHE A 82 12.78 4.93 -0.17
CA PHE A 82 12.48 6.31 0.16
C PHE A 82 13.49 7.30 -0.44
N GLY A 83 14.53 6.81 -1.13
CA GLY A 83 15.51 7.64 -1.83
C GLY A 83 16.37 8.50 -0.90
N LEU A 84 16.46 8.15 0.38
CA LEU A 84 17.11 8.98 1.39
C LEU A 84 18.63 8.79 1.39
N ASP A 85 19.39 9.89 1.35
CA ASP A 85 20.81 9.88 1.72
C ASP A 85 20.94 10.17 3.21
N LEU A 86 21.10 9.10 4.00
CA LEU A 86 21.19 9.21 5.46
C LEU A 86 22.46 9.89 5.97
N LYS A 87 23.33 10.38 5.10
CA LYS A 87 24.40 11.33 5.48
C LYS A 87 23.87 12.76 5.59
N GLN A 88 22.79 13.10 4.88
CA GLN A 88 22.18 14.42 4.86
C GLN A 88 21.26 14.62 6.08
N PRO A 89 21.42 15.71 6.86
CA PRO A 89 20.54 15.99 8.01
C PRO A 89 19.05 16.09 7.65
N ALA A 90 18.73 16.65 6.48
CA ALA A 90 17.35 16.79 6.01
C ALA A 90 16.67 15.42 5.80
N ASP A 91 17.38 14.46 5.21
CA ASP A 91 16.85 13.11 5.00
C ASP A 91 16.78 12.30 6.29
N LYS A 92 17.69 12.53 7.25
CA LYS A 92 17.55 11.97 8.59
C LYS A 92 16.27 12.43 9.28
N ALA A 93 15.88 13.69 9.11
CA ALA A 93 14.64 14.22 9.69
C ALA A 93 13.38 13.53 9.11
N LYS A 94 13.40 13.11 7.84
CA LYS A 94 12.28 12.39 7.22
C LYS A 94 12.00 11.02 7.83
N ILE A 95 12.97 10.40 8.51
CA ILE A 95 12.77 9.11 9.19
C ILE A 95 11.69 9.22 10.27
N ALA A 96 11.62 10.34 10.99
CA ALA A 96 10.58 10.57 12.00
C ALA A 96 9.18 10.60 11.36
N THR A 97 9.04 11.26 10.21
CA THR A 97 7.80 11.28 9.41
C THR A 97 7.41 9.88 8.94
N ILE A 98 8.37 9.13 8.39
CA ILE A 98 8.14 7.75 7.91
C ILE A 98 7.70 6.84 9.07
N ARG A 99 8.36 6.95 10.22
CA ARG A 99 7.98 6.20 11.44
C ARG A 99 6.58 6.56 11.90
N MET A 100 6.24 7.86 11.93
CA MET A 100 4.90 8.32 12.30
C MET A 100 3.83 7.71 11.39
N LYS A 101 4.06 7.73 10.08
CA LYS A 101 3.14 7.17 9.08
C LYS A 101 3.01 5.65 9.19
N PHE A 102 4.09 4.91 9.40
CA PHE A 102 3.98 3.48 9.76
C PHE A 102 3.17 3.26 11.03
N GLY A 103 3.31 4.13 12.04
CA GLY A 103 2.50 4.09 13.26
C GLY A 103 1.00 4.33 13.02
N GLN A 104 0.65 5.24 12.11
CA GLN A 104 -0.72 5.48 11.68
C GLN A 104 -1.31 4.28 10.93
N ILE A 105 -0.55 3.74 9.96
CA ILE A 105 -0.93 2.51 9.23
C ILE A 105 -1.17 1.37 10.23
N ARG A 106 -0.25 1.19 11.18
CA ARG A 106 -0.34 0.15 12.21
C ARG A 106 -1.66 0.25 12.97
N SER A 107 -1.98 1.45 13.43
CA SER A 107 -3.19 1.71 14.20
C SER A 107 -4.45 1.43 13.37
N GLY A 108 -4.43 1.80 12.08
CA GLY A 108 -5.52 1.55 11.15
C GLY A 108 -5.78 0.08 10.85
N ILE A 109 -4.73 -0.74 10.70
CA ILE A 109 -4.86 -2.17 10.34
C ILE A 109 -4.85 -3.14 11.54
N ALA A 110 -4.57 -2.65 12.74
CA ALA A 110 -4.59 -3.45 13.97
C ALA A 110 -6.02 -3.84 14.38
N GLY A 111 -6.98 -2.94 14.14
CA GLY A 111 -8.40 -3.12 14.41
C GLY A 111 -9.17 -3.79 13.28
N PRO A 112 -10.51 -3.83 13.39
CA PRO A 112 -11.36 -4.17 12.27
C PRO A 112 -11.27 -3.10 11.18
N PHE A 113 -11.13 -3.55 9.94
CA PHE A 113 -11.24 -2.73 8.74
C PHE A 113 -12.03 -3.48 7.67
N ASP A 114 -12.46 -2.78 6.64
CA ASP A 114 -13.24 -3.36 5.55
C ASP A 114 -12.29 -3.73 4.40
N LEU A 115 -12.34 -4.98 3.95
CA LEU A 115 -11.67 -5.46 2.75
C LEU A 115 -12.71 -5.70 1.66
N VAL A 116 -12.69 -4.87 0.63
CA VAL A 116 -13.60 -4.98 -0.50
C VAL A 116 -12.89 -5.74 -1.61
N VAL A 117 -13.37 -6.95 -1.90
CA VAL A 117 -12.80 -7.84 -2.93
C VAL A 117 -13.76 -7.87 -4.13
N GLY A 118 -13.23 -7.75 -5.34
CA GLY A 118 -13.99 -8.04 -6.56
C GLY A 118 -13.11 -7.98 -7.79
N TYR A 119 -13.63 -8.34 -8.95
CA TYR A 119 -12.87 -8.22 -10.20
C TYR A 119 -12.63 -6.74 -10.49
N ILE A 120 -11.40 -6.30 -10.26
CA ILE A 120 -10.96 -4.95 -10.61
C ILE A 120 -10.25 -5.08 -11.94
N HIS A 121 -10.93 -4.76 -13.04
CA HIS A 121 -10.20 -4.24 -14.19
C HIS A 121 -9.65 -2.87 -13.76
N ASP A 122 -8.38 -2.58 -14.03
CA ASP A 122 -7.57 -1.56 -13.35
C ASP A 122 -8.22 -0.15 -13.26
N ARG A 123 -7.84 0.65 -12.26
CA ARG A 123 -8.60 1.86 -11.85
C ARG A 123 -8.28 3.13 -12.64
N ASP A 124 -7.26 3.12 -13.50
CA ASP A 124 -7.15 4.07 -14.61
C ASP A 124 -8.18 3.78 -15.71
N ASP A 125 -8.57 2.52 -15.88
CA ASP A 125 -9.48 2.08 -16.96
C ASP A 125 -10.92 2.53 -16.72
N VAL A 126 -11.35 2.60 -15.46
CA VAL A 126 -12.70 3.10 -15.13
C VAL A 126 -12.77 4.63 -15.08
N LYS A 127 -11.70 5.30 -14.63
CA LYS A 127 -11.64 6.78 -14.64
C LYS A 127 -11.51 7.34 -16.06
N THR A 128 -10.73 6.69 -16.93
CA THR A 128 -10.62 7.04 -18.36
C THR A 128 -11.91 6.71 -19.10
N GLY A 129 -12.53 5.55 -18.81
CA GLY A 129 -13.81 5.15 -19.39
C GLY A 129 -14.98 6.08 -19.04
N ILE A 130 -15.05 6.63 -17.82
CA ILE A 130 -16.05 7.63 -17.43
C ILE A 130 -15.74 8.99 -18.07
N LYS A 131 -14.46 9.39 -18.16
CA LYS A 131 -14.05 10.68 -18.76
C LYS A 131 -14.33 10.74 -20.27
N ASP A 132 -14.08 9.67 -21.01
CA ASP A 132 -14.40 9.54 -22.45
C ASP A 132 -15.91 9.48 -22.73
N ALA A 133 -16.68 8.84 -21.83
CA ALA A 133 -18.14 8.84 -21.90
C ALA A 133 -18.72 10.26 -21.73
N PHE A 134 -18.20 11.04 -20.78
CA PHE A 134 -18.62 12.43 -20.57
C PHE A 134 -18.15 13.38 -21.69
N SER A 135 -16.97 13.18 -22.28
CA SER A 135 -16.50 13.95 -23.45
C SER A 135 -17.39 13.73 -24.68
N THR A 136 -17.79 12.48 -24.92
CA THR A 136 -18.64 12.09 -26.07
C THR A 136 -20.06 12.66 -25.96
N LEU A 137 -20.59 12.74 -24.73
CA LEU A 137 -21.85 13.43 -24.40
C LEU A 137 -21.74 14.95 -24.61
N ARG A 138 -20.62 15.56 -24.24
CA ARG A 138 -20.40 17.02 -24.33
C ARG A 138 -20.20 17.53 -25.76
N HIS A 139 -19.75 16.67 -26.69
CA HIS A 139 -19.57 16.99 -28.11
C HIS A 139 -20.70 16.49 -29.03
N GLY A 140 -21.87 16.16 -28.46
CA GLY A 140 -23.11 15.94 -29.21
C GLY A 140 -23.25 14.58 -29.92
N LYS A 141 -22.37 13.60 -29.66
CA LYS A 141 -22.41 12.28 -30.33
C LYS A 141 -23.30 11.26 -29.60
N GLY A 142 -24.59 11.56 -29.45
CA GLY A 142 -25.72 10.61 -29.24
C GLY A 142 -25.69 9.58 -28.08
N LEU A 143 -26.82 9.48 -27.35
CA LEU A 143 -27.04 8.60 -26.18
C LEU A 143 -26.73 7.10 -26.34
N LYS A 144 -26.79 6.54 -27.56
CA LYS A 144 -26.62 5.10 -27.82
C LYS A 144 -25.18 4.61 -27.59
N ASN A 145 -24.19 5.48 -27.79
CA ASN A 145 -22.77 5.15 -27.59
C ASN A 145 -22.34 5.31 -26.11
N ALA A 146 -22.87 6.31 -25.39
CA ALA A 146 -22.69 6.46 -23.94
C ALA A 146 -23.26 5.25 -23.15
N TRP A 147 -24.39 4.71 -23.60
CA TRP A 147 -25.01 3.53 -22.99
C TRP A 147 -24.23 2.21 -23.19
N LYS A 148 -23.39 2.08 -24.23
CA LYS A 148 -22.51 0.91 -24.44
C LYS A 148 -21.35 0.85 -23.44
N HIS A 149 -20.83 1.98 -22.98
CA HIS A 149 -19.79 2.05 -21.92
C HIS A 149 -20.38 1.83 -20.53
N ILE A 150 -21.62 2.28 -20.29
CA ILE A 150 -22.36 2.07 -19.04
C ILE A 150 -22.75 0.59 -18.82
N LYS A 151 -22.97 -0.20 -19.89
CA LYS A 151 -23.20 -1.65 -19.80
C LYS A 151 -21.90 -2.46 -19.60
N PHE A 152 -20.74 -1.88 -19.90
CA PHE A 152 -19.41 -2.49 -19.77
C PHE A 152 -18.88 -2.49 -18.32
N ILE A 153 -19.37 -1.55 -17.49
CA ILE A 153 -19.24 -1.52 -16.01
C ILE A 153 -20.07 -2.64 -15.34
N ARG A 154 -21.09 -3.14 -16.04
CA ARG A 154 -22.19 -3.95 -15.48
C ARG A 154 -21.90 -5.46 -15.37
N GLU A 155 -20.83 -6.01 -15.95
CA GLU A 155 -20.53 -7.46 -15.82
C GLU A 155 -19.37 -7.78 -14.85
N GLY A 156 -18.84 -6.78 -14.12
CA GLY A 156 -17.80 -7.01 -13.11
C GLY A 156 -17.61 -5.95 -12.01
N THR A 157 -18.30 -4.80 -12.02
CA THR A 157 -18.04 -3.70 -11.08
C THR A 157 -19.31 -2.99 -10.58
N GLU A 158 -20.26 -3.74 -9.99
CA GLU A 158 -21.37 -3.14 -9.25
C GLU A 158 -20.89 -2.59 -7.89
N GLY A 159 -20.37 -1.37 -7.88
CA GLY A 159 -20.15 -0.63 -6.62
C GLY A 159 -19.01 0.38 -6.65
N TRP A 160 -19.04 1.35 -7.56
CA TRP A 160 -18.24 2.56 -7.37
C TRP A 160 -18.87 3.39 -6.24
N VAL A 161 -18.23 3.39 -5.07
CA VAL A 161 -18.73 4.01 -3.83
C VAL A 161 -18.56 5.52 -3.90
N SER A 162 -19.69 6.23 -3.88
CA SER A 162 -19.74 7.63 -3.48
C SER A 162 -19.27 7.77 -2.02
N SER A 163 -18.43 8.76 -1.74
CA SER A 163 -17.85 9.11 -0.45
C SER A 163 -18.86 9.65 0.58
N SER A 164 -20.12 9.23 0.51
CA SER A 164 -21.19 9.66 1.43
C SER A 164 -21.54 8.54 2.41
N GLY A 165 -20.73 8.43 3.47
CA GLY A 165 -21.02 7.54 4.58
C GLY A 165 -19.75 7.15 5.33
N THR A 166 -19.90 6.98 6.65
CA THR A 166 -18.94 6.64 7.71
C THR A 166 -18.14 5.33 7.51
N HIS A 167 -17.61 5.09 6.32
CA HIS A 167 -16.82 3.91 5.97
C HIS A 167 -15.33 4.20 6.10
N VAL A 168 -14.91 4.43 7.33
CA VAL A 168 -13.50 4.57 7.70
C VAL A 168 -12.80 3.23 7.43
N GLY A 169 -11.84 3.19 6.49
CA GLY A 169 -10.90 2.06 6.36
C GLY A 169 -11.18 0.98 5.32
N ARG A 170 -11.87 1.27 4.21
CA ARG A 170 -12.00 0.32 3.08
C ARG A 170 -10.70 0.18 2.27
N ILE A 171 -10.17 -1.04 2.23
CA ILE A 171 -9.05 -1.47 1.38
C ILE A 171 -9.61 -2.28 0.21
N HIS A 172 -9.23 -1.95 -1.02
CA HIS A 172 -9.72 -2.64 -2.22
C HIS A 172 -8.72 -3.68 -2.70
N LEU A 173 -9.20 -4.86 -3.07
CA LEU A 173 -8.39 -5.92 -3.67
C LEU A 173 -9.06 -6.49 -4.91
N ASN A 174 -8.25 -6.70 -5.96
CA ASN A 174 -8.68 -7.43 -7.14
C ASN A 174 -8.82 -8.92 -6.81
N MET A 175 -9.94 -9.53 -7.18
CA MET A 175 -10.19 -10.97 -7.06
C MET A 175 -9.11 -11.78 -7.81
N ASP A 176 -8.63 -11.31 -8.96
CA ASP A 176 -7.53 -11.96 -9.69
C ASP A 176 -6.25 -12.01 -8.87
N SER A 177 -6.00 -10.98 -8.04
CA SER A 177 -4.88 -10.96 -7.11
C SER A 177 -5.07 -12.00 -5.99
N VAL A 178 -6.31 -12.17 -5.50
CA VAL A 178 -6.62 -13.22 -4.52
C VAL A 178 -6.39 -14.61 -5.11
N GLU A 179 -6.66 -14.82 -6.39
CA GLU A 179 -6.44 -16.12 -7.05
C GLU A 179 -4.97 -16.36 -7.36
N THR A 180 -4.26 -15.38 -7.93
CA THR A 180 -2.95 -15.60 -8.57
C THR A 180 -1.74 -15.17 -7.74
N TYR A 181 -1.88 -14.20 -6.82
CA TYR A 181 -0.72 -13.64 -6.11
C TYR A 181 -0.37 -14.43 -4.86
N SER A 182 0.90 -14.46 -4.44
CA SER A 182 1.22 -14.99 -3.12
C SER A 182 0.62 -14.12 -2.00
N GLU A 183 0.43 -14.72 -0.82
CA GLU A 183 -0.09 -14.06 0.38
C GLU A 183 0.74 -12.81 0.72
N GLY A 184 2.07 -12.88 0.57
CA GLY A 184 2.94 -11.74 0.83
C GLY A 184 2.82 -10.61 -0.21
N LYS A 185 2.47 -10.93 -1.47
CA LYS A 185 2.16 -9.90 -2.48
C LYS A 185 0.80 -9.24 -2.18
N ILE A 186 -0.21 -9.99 -1.76
CA ILE A 186 -1.50 -9.44 -1.29
C ILE A 186 -1.29 -8.57 -0.05
N ALA A 187 -0.47 -9.04 0.92
CA ALA A 187 -0.14 -8.30 2.12
C ALA A 187 0.50 -6.94 1.82
N ARG A 188 1.41 -6.88 0.83
CA ARG A 188 2.00 -5.63 0.35
C ARG A 188 0.93 -4.67 -0.19
N ILE A 189 -0.03 -5.18 -0.97
CA ILE A 189 -1.14 -4.36 -1.51
C ILE A 189 -1.98 -3.81 -0.36
N ILE A 190 -2.29 -4.61 0.66
CA ILE A 190 -3.00 -4.15 1.85
C ILE A 190 -2.25 -2.99 2.52
N VAL A 191 -0.91 -3.07 2.64
CA VAL A 191 -0.09 -1.98 3.21
C VAL A 191 -0.09 -0.72 2.35
N HIS A 192 -0.01 -0.88 1.02
CA HIS A 192 -0.11 0.22 0.05
C HIS A 192 -1.46 0.96 0.18
N GLU A 193 -2.57 0.23 0.15
CA GLU A 193 -3.89 0.85 0.28
C GLU A 193 -4.11 1.46 1.67
N ALA A 194 -3.60 0.79 2.72
CA ALA A 194 -3.68 1.29 4.09
C ALA A 194 -2.90 2.60 4.29
N SER A 195 -1.77 2.80 3.59
CA SER A 195 -1.02 4.05 3.71
C SER A 195 -1.80 5.25 3.15
N HIS A 196 -2.50 5.09 2.02
CA HIS A 196 -3.41 6.14 1.53
C HIS A 196 -4.48 6.49 2.56
N LYS A 197 -5.10 5.46 3.16
CA LYS A 197 -6.26 5.66 4.05
C LYS A 197 -5.89 6.22 5.42
N PHE A 198 -4.82 5.72 6.01
CA PHE A 198 -4.51 6.00 7.41
C PHE A 198 -3.33 6.95 7.60
N ALA A 199 -2.44 7.05 6.61
CA ALA A 199 -1.24 7.89 6.67
C ALA A 199 -1.22 9.01 5.61
N ASN A 200 -2.32 9.18 4.86
CA ASN A 200 -2.48 10.22 3.84
C ASN A 200 -1.27 10.29 2.90
N THR A 201 -0.85 9.12 2.41
CA THR A 201 0.14 9.02 1.33
C THR A 201 -0.54 9.17 -0.02
N ASP A 202 0.24 9.57 -1.01
CA ASP A 202 -0.14 9.72 -2.40
C ASP A 202 0.51 8.63 -3.26
N ASP A 203 0.02 8.47 -4.48
CA ASP A 203 0.75 7.78 -5.53
C ASP A 203 1.64 8.82 -6.20
N VAL A 204 2.91 8.84 -5.83
CA VAL A 204 3.83 9.91 -6.27
C VAL A 204 4.43 9.54 -7.62
N ASP A 205 4.12 10.36 -8.63
CA ASP A 205 4.64 10.22 -10.01
C ASP A 205 5.69 11.29 -10.38
N LEU A 206 6.10 12.12 -9.41
CA LEU A 206 6.95 13.29 -9.66
C LEU A 206 8.44 12.93 -9.61
N LEU A 207 9.13 13.18 -10.72
CA LEU A 207 10.57 13.06 -10.86
C LEU A 207 11.32 14.29 -10.33
N ASP A 208 12.62 14.15 -10.08
CA ASP A 208 13.52 15.20 -9.59
C ASP A 208 13.69 16.38 -10.56
N ASP A 209 13.52 16.14 -11.85
CA ASP A 209 13.48 17.16 -12.90
C ASP A 209 12.14 17.91 -13.01
N GLY A 210 11.18 17.58 -12.12
CA GLY A 210 9.85 18.18 -12.07
C GLY A 210 8.87 17.64 -13.12
N THR A 211 9.26 16.63 -13.89
CA THR A 211 8.37 15.93 -14.82
C THR A 211 7.55 14.86 -14.11
N TYR A 212 6.40 14.51 -14.68
CA TYR A 212 5.55 13.44 -14.20
C TYR A 212 5.77 12.22 -15.08
N ASP A 213 6.19 11.09 -14.52
CA ASP A 213 6.38 9.88 -15.32
C ASP A 213 5.10 9.04 -15.47
N GLY A 214 4.01 9.44 -14.80
CA GLY A 214 2.70 8.74 -14.80
C GLY A 214 2.81 7.25 -14.43
N SER A 215 3.94 6.85 -13.87
CA SER A 215 4.41 5.48 -13.69
C SER A 215 5.09 5.30 -12.34
N GLY A 216 4.85 6.19 -11.38
CA GLY A 216 4.98 5.87 -9.95
C GLY A 216 4.17 4.62 -9.57
N TYR A 217 3.26 4.22 -10.47
CA TYR A 217 2.51 2.98 -10.52
C TYR A 217 3.25 1.73 -11.04
N LYS A 218 4.41 1.85 -11.70
CA LYS A 218 5.14 0.68 -12.17
C LYS A 218 5.85 0.09 -10.97
N TRP A 219 5.24 -0.98 -10.47
CA TRP A 219 5.77 -2.07 -9.66
C TRP A 219 7.28 -2.39 -9.83
N ASP A 220 7.90 -1.98 -10.94
CA ASP A 220 9.31 -2.10 -11.27
C ASP A 220 10.17 -0.84 -10.99
N GLY A 221 9.65 0.39 -11.06
CA GLY A 221 10.43 1.64 -10.84
C GLY A 221 11.08 1.70 -9.45
N LEU A 222 10.27 1.72 -8.40
CA LEU A 222 10.75 1.70 -7.00
C LEU A 222 11.41 0.37 -6.61
N LYS A 223 11.05 -0.73 -7.26
CA LYS A 223 11.69 -2.04 -7.05
C LYS A 223 13.15 -2.03 -7.52
N HIS A 224 13.48 -1.20 -8.51
CA HIS A 224 14.81 -1.10 -9.09
C HIS A 224 15.65 0.08 -8.57
N ASN A 225 15.06 1.24 -8.22
CA ASN A 225 15.71 2.30 -7.43
C ASN A 225 14.76 3.45 -7.08
N ALA A 226 14.84 4.01 -5.86
CA ALA A 226 14.15 5.26 -5.50
C ALA A 226 14.84 6.54 -5.99
N LYS A 227 16.07 6.45 -6.53
CA LYS A 227 16.80 7.62 -7.06
C LYS A 227 16.06 8.23 -8.26
N GLY A 228 15.88 9.55 -8.23
CA GLY A 228 15.21 10.32 -9.28
C GLY A 228 13.76 10.69 -8.96
N TYR A 229 13.22 10.25 -7.82
CA TYR A 229 11.88 10.66 -7.35
C TYR A 229 11.99 11.58 -6.14
N VAL A 230 11.06 12.53 -6.04
CA VAL A 230 10.97 13.46 -4.91
C VAL A 230 9.73 13.18 -4.07
N GLY A 231 9.80 13.47 -2.77
CA GLY A 231 8.64 13.33 -1.87
C GLY A 231 8.23 11.89 -1.57
N LEU A 232 9.14 10.91 -1.66
CA LEU A 232 8.85 9.50 -1.41
C LEU A 232 8.43 9.18 0.03
N GLU A 233 8.69 10.07 0.99
CA GLU A 233 8.09 10.00 2.34
C GLU A 233 6.55 10.15 2.32
N ASN A 234 5.99 10.63 1.22
CA ASN A 234 4.57 10.71 0.97
C ASN A 234 4.07 9.64 -0.01
N ASN A 235 4.92 8.76 -0.53
CA ASN A 235 4.53 7.77 -1.53
C ASN A 235 4.05 6.45 -0.92
N ALA A 236 2.86 5.97 -1.28
CA ALA A 236 2.26 4.75 -0.75
C ALA A 236 3.12 3.49 -1.00
N ASP A 237 3.70 3.38 -2.18
CA ASP A 237 4.48 2.22 -2.59
C ASP A 237 5.82 2.12 -1.85
N SER A 238 6.38 3.25 -1.40
CA SER A 238 7.57 3.29 -0.55
C SER A 238 7.32 2.61 0.80
N TYR A 239 6.14 2.82 1.41
CA TYR A 239 5.74 2.11 2.64
C TYR A 239 5.53 0.62 2.39
N ALA A 240 4.89 0.28 1.28
CA ALA A 240 4.59 -1.11 0.94
C ALA A 240 5.87 -1.92 0.69
N TRP A 241 6.79 -1.40 -0.13
CA TRP A 241 8.04 -2.07 -0.46
C TRP A 241 9.10 -1.97 0.64
N GLY A 242 9.28 -0.79 1.22
CA GLY A 242 10.19 -0.58 2.34
C GLY A 242 9.81 -1.43 3.55
N GLY A 243 8.51 -1.46 3.87
CA GLY A 243 7.98 -2.32 4.93
C GLY A 243 8.19 -3.80 4.63
N ARG A 244 7.89 -4.24 3.40
CA ARG A 244 8.12 -5.63 3.00
C ARG A 244 9.59 -6.04 3.08
N LEU A 245 10.52 -5.16 2.68
CA LEU A 245 11.96 -5.44 2.82
C LEU A 245 12.34 -5.61 4.29
N MET A 246 11.92 -4.67 5.15
CA MET A 246 12.19 -4.71 6.58
C MET A 246 11.68 -6.00 7.22
N TRP A 247 10.42 -6.36 6.96
CA TRP A 247 9.80 -7.59 7.40
C TRP A 247 10.58 -8.84 6.98
N LYS A 248 10.92 -8.95 5.69
CA LYS A 248 11.62 -10.12 5.16
C LYS A 248 13.01 -10.28 5.71
N ARG A 249 13.77 -9.19 5.80
CA ARG A 249 15.13 -9.20 6.33
C ARG A 249 15.14 -9.55 7.81
N LYS A 250 14.22 -8.97 8.60
CA LYS A 250 14.10 -9.26 10.04
C LYS A 250 13.75 -10.72 10.32
N ARG A 251 12.87 -11.29 9.51
CA ARG A 251 12.35 -12.65 9.69
C ARG A 251 13.08 -13.72 8.87
N ASN A 252 14.11 -13.34 8.12
CA ASN A 252 14.85 -14.23 7.21
C ASN A 252 13.93 -15.00 6.22
N LEU A 253 12.98 -14.29 5.59
CA LEU A 253 11.98 -14.89 4.69
C LEU A 253 12.46 -14.98 3.23
N PRO A 254 12.03 -16.02 2.48
CA PRO A 254 12.39 -16.22 1.07
C PRO A 254 11.80 -15.17 0.12
N SER A 255 12.34 -15.07 -1.10
CA SER A 255 11.98 -14.06 -2.11
C SER A 255 10.50 -14.06 -2.55
N GLY A 256 9.83 -15.23 -2.51
CA GLY A 256 8.43 -15.40 -2.94
C GLY A 256 7.35 -15.05 -1.91
N ILE A 257 7.75 -14.82 -0.65
CA ILE A 257 6.91 -14.27 0.42
C ILE A 257 7.09 -12.75 0.43
#